data_AF-G0NBD6-F1
#
_entry.id   AF-G0NBD6-F1
#
_cell.length_a   1.000
_cell.length_b   1.000
_cell.length_c   1.000
_cell.angle_alpha   90.00
_cell.angle_beta   90.00
_cell.angle_gamma   90.00
#
_symmetry.space_group_name_H-M   'P 1'
#
loop_
_entity.id
_entity.type
_entity.pdbx_description
1 polymer ?
#
loop_
_entity_poly.entity_id
_entity_poly.type
_entity_poly.pdbx_seq_one_letter_code
_entity_poly.pdbx_strand_id
1 'polypeptide(L)' 'MSQLLHDYYVTNYTKCSKCDSFLCSWQGLAFSSHSITVVLLPFHLLGGYCILFKTPVYMTFYRWPLFNLHFW' A
#
# COMPACT_ATOMS: atom_id res chain seq x y z
N MET A 1 5.50 5.27 34.66
CA MET A 1 4.43 4.60 33.91
C MET A 1 3.58 3.85 34.93
N SER A 2 2.30 4.18 35.12
CA SER A 2 1.48 3.65 36.22
C SER A 2 1.14 2.17 36.05
N GLN A 3 1.36 1.35 37.09
CA GLN A 3 1.09 -0.10 37.09
C GLN A 3 -0.39 -0.43 36.79
N LEU A 4 -1.30 0.43 37.25
CA LEU A 4 -2.74 0.31 37.05
C LEU A 4 -3.13 0.31 35.56
N LEU A 5 -2.43 1.10 34.73
CA LEU A 5 -2.70 1.16 33.29
C LEU A 5 -2.29 -0.15 32.60
N HIS A 6 -1.17 -0.75 33.01
CA HIS A 6 -0.73 -2.04 32.48
C HIS A 6 -1.71 -3.16 32.85
N ASP A 7 -2.17 -3.20 34.10
CA ASP A 7 -3.15 -4.20 34.56
C ASP A 7 -4.48 -4.07 33.83
N TYR A 8 -4.92 -2.83 33.52
CA TYR A 8 -6.10 -2.59 32.70
C TYR A 8 -5.95 -3.16 31.27
N TYR A 9 -4.80 -2.94 30.63
CA TYR A 9 -4.54 -3.46 29.27
C TYR A 9 -4.51 -5.00 29.21
N VAL A 10 -3.95 -5.68 30.22
CA VAL A 10 -3.90 -7.15 30.20
C VAL A 10 -5.26 -7.78 30.50
N THR A 11 -6.06 -7.17 31.37
CA THR A 11 -7.31 -7.77 31.90
C THR A 11 -8.57 -7.42 31.11
N ASN A 12 -8.68 -6.20 30.58
CA ASN A 12 -9.88 -5.73 29.88
C ASN A 12 -9.75 -5.79 28.36
N TYR A 13 -8.55 -5.51 27.81
CA TYR A 13 -8.35 -5.54 26.37
C TYR A 13 -8.54 -6.95 25.77
N THR A 14 -8.20 -7.98 26.54
CA THR A 14 -8.37 -9.39 26.16
C THR A 14 -9.82 -9.85 26.11
N LYS A 15 -10.77 -9.07 26.67
CA LYS A 15 -12.21 -9.35 26.61
C LYS A 15 -12.89 -8.82 25.35
N CYS A 16 -12.20 -8.00 24.55
CA CYS A 16 -12.73 -7.57 23.26
C CYS A 16 -12.81 -8.77 22.30
N SER A 17 -13.97 -8.98 21.67
CA SER A 17 -14.09 -9.97 20.60
C SER A 17 -13.18 -9.55 19.45
N LYS A 18 -12.20 -10.38 19.10
CA LYS A 18 -11.41 -10.17 17.89
C LYS A 18 -12.38 -10.29 16.71
N CYS A 19 -12.42 -9.26 15.87
CA CYS A 19 -13.26 -9.32 14.67
C CYS A 19 -12.58 -10.23 13.65
N ASP A 20 -13.17 -11.41 13.44
CA ASP A 20 -12.68 -12.42 12.49
C ASP A 20 -13.31 -12.28 11.09
N SER A 21 -14.16 -11.26 10.89
CA SER A 21 -14.70 -10.95 9.58
C SER A 21 -13.58 -10.47 8.65
N PHE A 22 -13.61 -10.93 7.40
CA PHE A 22 -12.55 -10.68 6.42
C PHE A 22 -12.24 -9.18 6.23
N LEU A 23 -13.26 -8.32 6.28
CA LEU A 23 -13.11 -6.87 6.10
C LEU A 23 -12.61 -6.13 7.36
N CYS A 24 -12.68 -6.75 8.54
CA CYS A 24 -12.24 -6.15 9.80
C CYS A 24 -10.87 -6.72 10.25
N SER A 25 -10.55 -7.92 9.79
CA SER A 25 -9.27 -8.59 10.05
C SER A 25 -8.11 -7.89 9.31
N TRP A 26 -7.01 -7.64 10.03
CA TRP A 26 -5.76 -7.14 9.45
C TRP A 26 -5.22 -8.04 8.34
N GLN A 27 -5.46 -9.34 8.44
CA GLN A 27 -5.03 -10.33 7.45
C GLN A 27 -5.76 -10.16 6.11
N GLY A 28 -7.05 -9.82 6.12
CA GLY A 28 -7.81 -9.54 4.89
C GLY A 28 -7.33 -8.27 4.19
N LEU A 29 -7.02 -7.23 4.96
CA LEU A 29 -6.43 -6.01 4.43
C LEU A 29 -5.02 -6.28 3.84
N ALA A 30 -4.17 -7.00 4.56
CA ALA A 30 -2.82 -7.32 4.09
C ALA A 30 -2.83 -8.21 2.83
N PHE A 31 -3.74 -9.18 2.77
CA PHE A 31 -3.87 -10.04 1.60
C PHE A 31 -4.35 -9.28 0.37
N SER A 32 -5.36 -8.41 0.54
CA SER A 32 -5.88 -7.60 -0.56
C SER A 32 -4.85 -6.58 -1.06
N SER A 33 -4.12 -5.90 -0.16
CA SER A 33 -3.06 -4.97 -0.55
C SER A 33 -1.95 -5.67 -1.31
N HIS A 34 -1.43 -6.80 -0.82
CA HIS A 34 -0.42 -7.57 -1.52
C HIS A 34 -0.89 -8.06 -2.90
N SER A 35 -2.14 -8.53 -2.99
CA SER A 35 -2.71 -8.98 -4.26
C SER A 35 -2.78 -7.84 -5.28
N ILE A 36 -3.26 -6.66 -4.87
CA ILE A 36 -3.31 -5.47 -5.72
C ILE A 36 -1.90 -5.06 -6.12
N THR A 37 -0.93 -5.03 -5.18
CA THR A 37 0.46 -4.68 -5.47
C THR A 37 1.07 -5.63 -6.49
N VAL A 38 0.90 -6.95 -6.36
CA VAL A 38 1.45 -7.93 -7.32
C VAL A 38 0.96 -7.69 -8.74
N VAL A 39 -0.30 -7.28 -8.90
CA VAL A 39 -0.87 -6.95 -10.21
C VAL A 39 -0.42 -5.57 -10.69
N LEU A 40 -0.41 -4.55 -9.83
CA LEU A 40 -0.03 -3.19 -10.19
C LEU A 40 1.46 -3.07 -10.55
N LEU A 41 2.33 -3.81 -9.87
CA LEU A 41 3.79 -3.72 -10.04
C LEU A 41 4.22 -3.90 -11.51
N PRO A 42 3.80 -4.94 -12.26
CA PRO A 42 4.12 -5.06 -13.67
C PRO A 42 3.52 -3.93 -14.52
N PHE A 43 2.32 -3.44 -14.21
CA PHE A 43 1.73 -2.30 -14.93
C PHE A 43 2.53 -1.00 -14.69
N HIS A 44 2.97 -0.76 -13.46
CA HIS A 44 3.83 0.39 -13.16
C HIS A 44 5.20 0.25 -13.86
N LEU A 45 5.80 -0.94 -13.91
CA LEU A 45 7.05 -1.17 -14.65
C LEU A 45 6.87 -0.92 -16.15
N LEU A 46 5.79 -1.43 -16.73
CA LEU A 46 5.46 -1.22 -18.15
C LEU A 46 5.18 0.27 -18.44
N GLY A 47 4.44 0.96 -17.56
CA GLY A 47 4.17 2.39 -17.68
C GLY A 47 5.46 3.22 -17.66
N GLY A 48 6.34 2.96 -16.70
CA GLY A 48 7.66 3.60 -16.64
C GLY A 48 8.52 3.32 -17.88
N TYR A 49 8.50 2.07 -18.38
CA TYR A 49 9.18 1.71 -19.62
C TYR A 49 8.64 2.49 -20.83
N CYS A 50 7.31 2.59 -20.96
CA CYS A 50 6.68 3.36 -22.02
C CYS A 50 7.06 4.85 -21.94
N ILE A 51 7.07 5.44 -20.75
CA ILE A 51 7.48 6.84 -20.55
C ILE A 51 8.95 7.05 -20.95
N LEU A 52 9.86 6.12 -20.64
CA LEU A 52 11.28 6.32 -20.98
C LEU A 52 11.61 6.03 -22.44
N PHE A 53 11.06 4.96 -23.01
CA PHE A 53 11.48 4.41 -24.31
C PHE A 53 10.50 4.67 -25.46
N LYS A 54 9.23 4.96 -25.16
CA LYS A 54 8.19 5.19 -26.18
C LYS A 54 7.70 6.65 -26.24
N THR A 55 8.20 7.54 -25.38
CA THR A 55 7.85 8.96 -25.45
C THR A 55 8.35 9.57 -26.77
N PRO A 56 7.45 10.19 -27.55
CA PRO A 56 7.81 10.72 -28.86
C PRO A 56 8.60 12.03 -28.75
N VAL A 57 9.37 12.34 -29.80
CA VAL A 57 10.35 13.44 -29.85
C VAL A 57 9.73 14.82 -29.54
N TYR A 58 8.46 15.03 -29.86
CA TYR A 58 7.75 16.28 -29.57
C TYR A 58 7.34 16.43 -28.09
N MET A 59 7.36 15.35 -27.29
CA MET A 59 7.03 15.36 -25.85
C MET A 59 8.25 15.13 -24.95
N THR A 60 9.46 15.12 -25.51
CA THR A 60 10.68 14.78 -24.78
C THR A 60 10.94 15.68 -23.56
N PHE A 61 10.53 16.95 -23.64
CA PHE A 61 10.62 17.90 -22.52
C PHE A 61 9.80 17.46 -21.31
N TYR A 62 8.65 16.81 -21.54
CA TYR A 62 7.74 16.35 -20.50
C TYR A 62 8.08 14.93 -20.00
N ARG A 63 9.05 14.25 -20.61
CA ARG A 63 9.43 12.88 -20.25
C ARG A 63 9.84 12.74 -18.78
N TRP A 64 10.67 13.67 -18.30
CA TRP A 64 11.17 13.66 -16.92
C TRP A 64 10.08 14.04 -15.89
N PRO A 65 9.26 15.08 -16.11
CA PRO A 65 8.09 15.33 -15.26
C PRO A 65 7.10 14.17 -15.20
N LEU A 66 6.78 13.55 -16.35
CA LEU A 66 5.89 12.38 -16.42
C LEU A 66 6.46 11.18 -15.67
N PHE A 67 7.77 10.96 -15.77
CA PHE A 67 8.44 9.91 -14.99
C PHE A 67 8.38 10.21 -13.49
N ASN A 68 8.65 11.46 -13.05
CA ASN A 68 8.53 11.82 -11.64
C ASN A 68 7.11 11.60 -11.10
N LEU A 69 6.08 11.97 -11.87
CA LEU A 69 4.67 11.74 -11.51
C LEU A 69 4.31 10.24 -11.41
N HIS A 70 4.99 9.38 -12.16
CA HIS A 70 4.76 7.93 -12.11
C HIS A 70 5.31 7.27 -10.84
N PHE A 71 6.23 7.95 -10.13
CA PHE A 71 6.84 7.49 -8.87
C PHE A 71 6.39 8.27 -7.63
N TRP A 72 5.82 9.46 -7.79
CA TRP A 72 5.34 10.33 -6.72
C TRP A 72 3.84 10.13 -6.47
#